data_AF-A0A7K2E5P7-F1
#
_entry.id   AF-A0A7K2E5P7-F1
#
_cell.length_a   1.000
_cell.length_b   1.000
_cell.length_c   1.000
_cell.angle_alpha   90.00
_cell.angle_beta   90.00
_cell.angle_gamma   90.00
#
_symmetry.space_group_name_H-M   'P 1'
#
loop_
_entity.id
_entity.type
_entity.pdbx_description
1 polymer ?
#
loop_
_entity_poly.entity_id
_entity_poly.type
_entity_poly.pdbx_seq_one_letter_code
_entity_poly.pdbx_strand_id
1 'polypeptide(L)'
;MEVAQQLRGFVDEQDLDAFHPIQRAELDPSVARRIRWFNQLIDDVLVQAVEQRWASTRGFRATALWAGYWRNFRFVSEPDSHTSHKFSMCVDLNLWAEAGDTPIWIWAEIAADPDRRLRDSDLTVSEDAGWLYVPIHVKTGVEYQHVLEDALHQLRKIGEVVVS
;
A
#
# COMPACT_ATOMS: atom_id res chain seq x y z
N MET A 1 19.85 27.46 -33.31
CA MET A 1 18.38 27.33 -33.22
C MET A 1 18.09 25.97 -32.58
N GLU A 2 18.54 25.75 -31.33
CA GLU A 2 18.55 24.42 -30.67
C GLU A 2 18.02 24.48 -29.23
N VAL A 3 18.19 25.62 -28.54
CA VAL A 3 17.71 25.80 -27.15
C VAL A 3 16.17 25.74 -27.04
N ALA A 4 15.44 26.24 -28.05
CA ALA A 4 13.98 26.25 -28.06
C ALA A 4 13.35 24.86 -28.22
N GLN A 5 14.11 23.87 -28.72
CA GLN A 5 13.66 22.49 -28.89
C GLN A 5 13.94 21.66 -27.63
N GLN A 6 15.07 21.91 -26.96
CA GLN A 6 15.39 21.32 -25.65
C GLN A 6 14.42 21.80 -24.56
N LEU A 7 14.00 23.07 -24.59
CA LEU A 7 12.99 23.58 -23.66
C LEU A 7 11.59 23.02 -23.93
N ARG A 8 11.24 22.66 -25.17
CA ARG A 8 9.94 22.02 -25.46
C ARG A 8 9.88 20.59 -24.94
N GLY A 9 10.93 19.82 -25.13
CA GLY A 9 11.01 18.46 -24.56
C GLY A 9 10.93 18.44 -23.03
N PHE A 10 11.44 19.48 -22.37
CA PHE A 10 11.36 19.63 -20.91
C PHE A 10 9.98 20.06 -20.40
N VAL A 11 9.17 20.71 -21.24
CA VAL A 11 7.80 21.13 -20.91
C VAL A 11 6.79 20.02 -21.19
N ASP A 12 7.05 19.16 -22.18
CA ASP A 12 6.17 18.02 -22.49
C ASP A 12 6.29 16.87 -21.47
N GLU A 13 7.38 16.80 -20.69
CA GLU A 13 7.55 15.85 -19.57
C GLU A 13 7.07 16.40 -18.21
N GLN A 14 6.74 17.69 -18.14
CA GLN A 14 6.16 18.27 -16.92
C GLN A 14 4.66 18.07 -16.95
N ASP A 15 4.15 17.43 -15.89
CA ASP A 15 2.73 17.29 -15.63
C ASP A 15 2.08 18.68 -15.66
N LEU A 16 1.46 19.02 -16.80
CA LEU A 16 0.93 20.36 -17.07
C LEU A 16 -0.19 20.72 -16.08
N ASP A 17 -0.81 19.69 -15.49
CA ASP A 17 -1.81 19.85 -14.44
C ASP A 17 -1.20 20.22 -13.08
N ALA A 18 0.05 19.82 -12.80
CA ALA A 18 0.73 20.12 -11.53
C ALA A 18 1.04 21.63 -11.33
N PHE A 19 0.98 22.42 -12.41
CA PHE A 19 1.18 23.87 -12.37
C PHE A 19 -0.12 24.68 -12.45
N HIS A 20 -1.29 24.02 -12.45
CA HIS A 20 -2.54 24.74 -12.33
C HIS A 20 -2.65 25.44 -10.97
N PRO A 21 -3.26 26.64 -10.91
CA PRO A 21 -3.50 27.30 -9.64
C PRO A 21 -4.30 26.39 -8.71
N ILE A 22 -3.81 26.21 -7.48
CA ILE A 22 -4.47 25.41 -6.45
C ILE A 22 -5.91 25.88 -6.30
N GLN A 23 -6.85 24.98 -6.55
CA GLN A 23 -8.26 25.20 -6.38
C GLN A 23 -8.61 25.14 -4.89
N ARG A 24 -9.60 25.93 -4.46
CA ARG A 24 -10.04 25.95 -3.06
C ARG A 24 -10.49 24.57 -2.56
N ALA A 25 -11.03 23.74 -3.46
CA ALA A 25 -11.44 22.37 -3.14
C ALA A 25 -10.25 21.45 -2.82
N GLU A 26 -9.06 21.71 -3.38
CA GLU A 26 -7.84 20.92 -3.13
C GLU A 26 -7.22 21.23 -1.76
N LEU A 27 -7.54 22.39 -1.19
CA LEU A 27 -7.18 22.76 0.19
C LEU A 27 -8.20 22.26 1.22
N ASP A 28 -9.21 21.50 0.80
CA ASP A 28 -10.20 20.98 1.73
C ASP A 28 -9.55 19.99 2.72
N PRO A 29 -9.70 20.19 4.05
CA PRO A 29 -9.08 19.32 5.04
C PRO A 29 -9.56 17.86 4.99
N SER A 30 -10.64 17.55 4.27
CA SER A 30 -11.14 16.18 4.08
C SER A 30 -10.11 15.27 3.43
N VAL A 31 -9.32 15.76 2.46
CA VAL A 31 -8.26 14.97 1.81
C VAL A 31 -7.20 14.57 2.83
N ALA A 32 -6.66 15.55 3.57
CA ALA A 32 -5.67 15.29 4.62
C ALA A 32 -6.21 14.38 5.73
N ARG A 33 -7.46 14.58 6.15
CA ARG A 33 -8.12 13.69 7.13
C ARG A 33 -8.25 12.27 6.61
N ARG A 34 -8.55 12.10 5.33
CA ARG A 34 -8.70 10.79 4.69
C ARG A 34 -7.37 10.05 4.58
N ILE A 35 -6.30 10.73 4.17
CA ILE A 35 -4.94 10.16 4.17
C ILE A 35 -4.53 9.72 5.58
N ARG A 36 -4.74 10.59 6.59
CA ARG A 36 -4.46 10.23 7.99
C ARG A 36 -5.28 9.01 8.45
N TRP A 37 -6.52 8.92 8.01
CA TRP A 37 -7.40 7.79 8.32
C TRP A 37 -6.90 6.48 7.69
N PHE A 38 -6.38 6.51 6.46
CA PHE A 38 -5.75 5.33 5.86
C PHE A 38 -4.52 4.87 6.64
N ASN A 39 -3.67 5.79 7.09
CA ASN A 39 -2.51 5.46 7.93
C ASN A 39 -2.95 4.81 9.26
N GLN A 40 -4.03 5.33 9.87
CA GLN A 40 -4.60 4.75 11.09
C GLN A 40 -5.17 3.35 10.83
N LEU A 41 -5.86 3.15 9.70
CA LEU A 41 -6.40 1.84 9.33
C LEU A 41 -5.29 0.80 9.20
N ILE A 42 -4.18 1.13 8.55
CA ILE A 42 -3.01 0.25 8.44
C ILE A 42 -2.48 -0.14 9.82
N ASP A 43 -2.36 0.82 10.72
CA ASP A 43 -1.89 0.59 12.08
C ASP A 43 -2.83 -0.34 12.85
N ASP A 44 -4.14 -0.07 12.79
CA ASP A 44 -5.15 -0.86 13.49
C ASP A 44 -5.25 -2.29 12.93
N VAL A 45 -5.17 -2.46 11.61
CA VAL A 45 -5.12 -3.78 10.95
C VAL A 45 -3.93 -4.58 11.48
N LEU A 46 -2.73 -3.99 11.51
CA LEU A 46 -1.53 -4.69 11.96
C LEU A 46 -1.51 -4.92 13.46
N VAL A 47 -2.09 -4.03 14.27
CA VAL A 47 -2.28 -4.28 15.71
C VAL A 47 -3.16 -5.52 15.91
N GLN A 48 -4.31 -5.60 15.25
CA GLN A 48 -5.19 -6.76 15.38
C GLN A 48 -4.55 -8.05 14.83
N ALA A 49 -3.83 -7.98 13.72
CA ALA A 49 -3.13 -9.14 13.16
C ALA A 49 -2.04 -9.69 14.11
N VAL A 50 -1.34 -8.80 14.82
CA VAL A 50 -0.36 -9.16 15.86
C VAL A 50 -1.05 -9.73 17.09
N GLU A 51 -2.13 -9.12 17.57
CA GLU A 51 -2.93 -9.62 18.70
C GLU A 51 -3.48 -11.02 18.42
N GLN A 52 -3.86 -11.30 17.18
CA GLN A 52 -4.31 -12.60 16.70
C GLN A 52 -3.17 -13.58 16.34
N ARG A 53 -1.91 -13.16 16.53
CA ARG A 53 -0.69 -13.99 16.42
C ARG A 53 -0.39 -14.58 15.04
N TRP A 54 -0.92 -14.03 13.96
CA TRP A 54 -0.60 -14.46 12.59
C TRP A 54 0.23 -13.43 11.81
N ALA A 55 0.57 -12.30 12.44
CA ALA A 55 1.56 -11.33 11.95
C ALA A 55 2.51 -10.87 13.06
N SER A 56 3.66 -10.31 12.69
CA SER A 56 4.65 -9.73 13.58
C SER A 56 5.22 -8.44 13.01
N THR A 57 5.18 -7.37 13.81
CA THR A 57 5.85 -6.09 13.52
C THR A 57 7.17 -5.94 14.30
N ARG A 58 7.62 -7.00 14.99
CA ARG A 58 8.80 -6.97 15.85
C ARG A 58 10.06 -6.63 15.04
N GLY A 59 10.80 -5.62 15.50
CA GLY A 59 12.02 -5.16 14.84
C GLY A 59 11.77 -4.20 13.68
N PHE A 60 10.52 -3.87 13.39
CA PHE A 60 10.13 -2.90 12.37
C PHE A 60 9.58 -1.63 12.99
N ARG A 61 9.73 -0.51 12.28
CA ARG A 61 9.16 0.78 12.65
C ARG A 61 8.21 1.27 11.55
N ALA A 62 7.22 2.04 11.96
CA ALA A 62 6.48 2.90 11.07
C ALA A 62 7.44 3.85 10.34
N THR A 63 7.21 4.08 9.05
CA THR A 63 8.03 5.01 8.26
C THR A 63 7.11 5.90 7.44
N ALA A 64 7.30 7.21 7.56
CA ALA A 64 6.71 8.17 6.64
C ALA A 64 7.53 8.19 5.34
N LEU A 65 6.85 8.27 4.21
CA LEU A 65 7.45 8.37 2.89
C LEU A 65 7.22 9.77 2.34
N TRP A 66 7.96 10.11 1.29
CA TRP A 66 7.75 11.37 0.58
C TRP A 66 6.29 11.51 0.10
N ALA A 67 5.69 10.45 -0.43
CA ALA A 67 4.28 10.41 -0.85
C ALA A 67 3.53 9.21 -0.26
N GLY A 68 3.65 9.01 1.05
CA GLY A 68 2.96 7.89 1.66
C GLY A 68 3.38 7.54 3.08
N TYR A 69 3.04 6.33 3.44
CA TYR A 69 3.27 5.75 4.75
C TYR A 69 3.37 4.24 4.61
N TRP A 70 4.31 3.59 5.30
CA TRP A 70 4.32 2.13 5.36
C TRP A 70 4.51 1.58 6.77
N ARG A 71 4.11 0.32 6.92
CA ARG A 71 4.39 -0.51 8.08
C ARG A 71 4.88 -1.88 7.63
N ASN A 72 6.14 -2.16 7.96
CA ASN A 72 6.73 -3.47 7.69
C ASN A 72 6.26 -4.49 8.72
N PHE A 73 6.03 -5.71 8.26
CA PHE A 73 5.65 -6.85 9.08
C PHE A 73 6.13 -8.17 8.43
N ARG A 74 5.96 -9.27 9.16
CA ARG A 74 6.11 -10.64 8.67
C ARG A 74 4.87 -11.43 9.02
N PHE A 75 4.50 -12.39 8.19
CA PHE A 75 3.48 -13.37 8.57
C PHE A 75 4.07 -14.41 9.52
N VAL A 76 3.21 -15.02 10.34
CA VAL A 76 3.54 -16.03 11.34
C VAL A 76 2.80 -17.30 10.96
N SER A 77 3.52 -18.40 10.73
CA SER A 77 2.94 -19.71 10.36
C SER A 77 2.66 -20.61 11.56
N GLU A 78 3.53 -20.54 12.56
CA GLU A 78 3.47 -21.23 13.85
C GLU A 78 3.86 -20.26 14.97
N PRO A 79 3.40 -20.46 16.22
CA PRO A 79 3.86 -19.69 17.37
C PRO A 79 5.39 -19.68 17.43
N ASP A 80 5.99 -18.49 17.50
CA ASP A 80 7.45 -18.25 17.50
C ASP A 80 8.19 -18.47 16.16
N SER A 81 7.47 -18.76 15.06
CA SER A 81 8.02 -18.75 13.71
C SER A 81 7.62 -17.48 12.95
N HIS A 82 8.48 -17.02 12.04
CA HIS A 82 8.19 -15.91 11.14
C HIS A 82 8.54 -16.31 9.73
N THR A 83 7.78 -15.82 8.74
CA THR A 83 8.26 -15.85 7.36
C THR A 83 9.62 -15.15 7.30
N SER A 84 10.57 -15.72 6.56
CA SER A 84 11.83 -15.04 6.24
C SER A 84 11.55 -13.74 5.45
N HIS A 85 10.47 -13.75 4.67
CA HIS A 85 10.03 -12.66 3.81
C HIS A 85 9.38 -11.53 4.60
N LYS A 86 9.84 -10.32 4.30
CA LYS A 86 9.32 -9.05 4.81
C LYS A 86 8.23 -8.54 3.86
N PHE A 87 7.10 -8.19 4.43
CA PHE A 87 5.99 -7.52 3.75
C PHE A 87 5.87 -6.11 4.30
N SER A 88 5.23 -5.21 3.56
CA SER A 88 4.70 -4.00 4.18
C SER A 88 3.29 -3.71 3.70
N MET A 89 2.51 -3.11 4.59
CA MET A 89 1.25 -2.48 4.25
C MET A 89 1.48 -0.98 4.15
N CYS A 90 1.05 -0.35 3.06
CA CYS A 90 1.35 1.04 2.78
C CYS A 90 0.17 1.82 2.22
N VAL A 91 0.20 3.13 2.48
CA VAL A 91 -0.41 4.12 1.60
C VAL A 91 0.68 4.58 0.65
N ASP A 92 0.48 4.39 -0.65
CA ASP A 92 1.36 4.86 -1.70
C ASP A 92 0.56 5.76 -2.64
N LEU A 93 0.77 7.08 -2.53
CA LEU A 93 -0.02 8.05 -3.29
C LEU A 93 0.38 8.08 -4.77
N ASN A 94 1.60 7.67 -5.12
CA ASN A 94 2.03 7.58 -6.52
C ASN A 94 1.32 6.41 -7.19
N LEU A 95 1.41 5.23 -6.58
CA LEU A 95 0.75 4.05 -7.11
C LEU A 95 -0.77 4.23 -7.14
N TRP A 96 -1.34 4.92 -6.16
CA TRP A 96 -2.77 5.23 -6.18
C TRP A 96 -3.13 6.18 -7.33
N ALA A 97 -2.32 7.20 -7.61
CA ALA A 97 -2.54 8.11 -8.73
C ALA A 97 -2.44 7.40 -10.09
N GLU A 98 -1.54 6.42 -10.23
CA GLU A 98 -1.31 5.69 -11.48
C GLU A 98 -2.29 4.54 -11.71
N ALA A 99 -2.51 3.69 -10.69
CA ALA A 99 -3.32 2.48 -10.81
C ALA A 99 -4.81 2.70 -10.48
N GLY A 100 -5.15 3.77 -9.74
CA GLY A 100 -6.53 4.20 -9.48
C GLY A 100 -7.40 3.27 -8.61
N ASP A 101 -6.89 2.10 -8.21
CA ASP A 101 -7.71 1.04 -7.61
C ASP A 101 -7.97 1.23 -6.11
N THR A 102 -6.91 1.47 -5.33
CA THR A 102 -7.01 1.68 -3.88
C THR A 102 -5.86 2.55 -3.37
N PRO A 103 -6.06 3.31 -2.27
CA PRO A 103 -4.97 3.98 -1.57
C PRO A 103 -4.06 3.05 -0.78
N ILE A 104 -4.49 1.82 -0.45
CA ILE A 104 -3.78 0.92 0.47
C ILE A 104 -3.33 -0.35 -0.25
N TRP A 105 -2.06 -0.69 -0.08
CA TRP A 105 -1.40 -1.80 -0.76
C TRP A 105 -0.63 -2.67 0.22
N ILE A 106 -0.50 -3.95 -0.09
CA ILE A 106 0.57 -4.80 0.43
C ILE A 106 1.64 -4.87 -0.64
N TRP A 107 2.89 -4.65 -0.25
CA TRP A 107 4.02 -4.85 -1.13
C TRP A 107 5.07 -5.78 -0.53
N ALA A 108 5.74 -6.51 -1.41
CA ALA A 108 6.81 -7.43 -1.08
C ALA A 108 7.87 -7.40 -2.17
N GLU A 109 9.12 -7.58 -1.78
CA GLU A 109 10.19 -7.79 -2.75
C GLU A 109 9.94 -9.11 -3.48
N ILE A 110 10.11 -9.12 -4.80
CA ILE A 110 9.96 -10.35 -5.59
C ILE A 110 10.98 -11.37 -5.07
N ALA A 111 10.46 -12.47 -4.54
CA ALA A 111 11.25 -13.58 -4.02
C ALA A 111 10.61 -14.90 -4.46
N ALA A 112 11.44 -15.87 -4.85
CA ALA A 112 11.03 -17.02 -5.66
C ALA A 112 9.79 -17.81 -5.15
N ASP A 113 9.61 -17.97 -3.84
CA ASP A 113 8.50 -18.76 -3.28
C ASP A 113 7.21 -17.96 -3.03
N PRO A 114 7.18 -16.86 -2.24
CA PRO A 114 5.97 -16.08 -2.04
C PRO A 114 5.45 -15.43 -3.32
N ASP A 115 6.36 -15.07 -4.25
CA ASP A 115 5.99 -14.55 -5.57
C ASP A 115 5.18 -15.58 -6.38
N ARG A 116 5.71 -16.80 -6.51
CA ARG A 116 5.02 -17.88 -7.24
C ARG A 116 3.63 -18.15 -6.67
N ARG A 117 3.50 -18.22 -5.33
CA ARG A 117 2.21 -18.48 -4.68
C ARG A 117 1.20 -17.37 -4.91
N LEU A 118 1.65 -16.10 -4.87
CA LEU A 118 0.78 -14.96 -5.16
C LEU A 118 0.32 -14.96 -6.62
N ARG A 119 1.22 -15.25 -7.57
CA ARG A 119 0.87 -15.37 -9.00
C ARG A 119 -0.09 -16.50 -9.31
N ASP A 120 0.03 -17.62 -8.60
CA ASP A 120 -0.82 -18.80 -8.77
C ASP A 120 -2.17 -18.68 -8.03
N SER A 121 -2.41 -17.57 -7.32
CA SER A 121 -3.63 -17.32 -6.55
C SER A 121 -4.67 -16.50 -7.32
N ASP A 122 -5.91 -16.46 -6.81
CA ASP A 122 -6.99 -15.62 -7.36
C ASP A 122 -6.89 -14.13 -6.93
N LEU A 123 -5.77 -13.72 -6.32
CA LEU A 123 -5.56 -12.34 -5.89
C LEU A 123 -5.12 -11.47 -7.09
N THR A 124 -5.58 -10.22 -7.12
CA THR A 124 -5.03 -9.22 -8.04
C THR A 124 -3.60 -8.89 -7.61
N VAL A 125 -2.62 -9.14 -8.47
CA VAL A 125 -1.21 -8.83 -8.21
C VAL A 125 -0.68 -7.96 -9.34
N SER A 126 -0.13 -6.81 -8.97
CA SER A 126 0.60 -5.93 -9.88
C SER A 126 2.10 -6.04 -9.61
N GLU A 127 2.91 -5.80 -10.64
CA GLU A 127 4.36 -5.90 -10.55
C GLU A 127 4.99 -4.65 -11.10
N ASP A 128 5.90 -4.07 -10.32
CA ASP A 128 6.71 -2.96 -10.78
C ASP A 128 8.09 -2.98 -10.14
N ALA A 129 9.12 -2.71 -10.94
CA ALA A 129 10.51 -2.53 -10.51
C ALA A 129 11.07 -3.56 -9.49
N GLY A 130 10.68 -4.83 -9.59
CA GLY A 130 11.14 -5.89 -8.66
C GLY A 130 10.28 -6.06 -7.41
N TRP A 131 9.11 -5.44 -7.37
CA TRP A 131 8.15 -5.50 -6.28
C TRP A 131 6.81 -6.06 -6.74
N LEU A 132 6.17 -6.79 -5.84
CA LEU A 132 4.78 -7.22 -5.97
C LEU A 132 3.90 -6.28 -5.17
N TYR A 133 2.72 -6.00 -5.71
CA TYR A 133 1.70 -5.15 -5.11
C TYR A 133 0.38 -5.88 -5.11
N VAL A 134 -0.24 -5.99 -3.95
CA VAL A 134 -1.58 -6.56 -3.77
C VAL A 134 -2.49 -5.49 -3.17
N PRO A 135 -3.58 -5.11 -3.83
CA PRO A 135 -4.47 -4.06 -3.34
C PRO A 135 -5.22 -4.53 -2.08
N ILE A 136 -5.39 -3.62 -1.12
CA ILE A 136 -6.37 -3.76 -0.03
C ILE A 136 -7.50 -2.78 -0.31
N HIS A 137 -8.65 -3.28 -0.74
CA HIS A 137 -9.79 -2.43 -1.10
C HIS A 137 -10.47 -1.89 0.16
N VAL A 138 -10.70 -0.58 0.19
CA VAL A 138 -11.35 0.10 1.32
C VAL A 138 -12.85 0.19 1.06
N LYS A 139 -13.66 -0.46 1.90
CA LYS A 139 -15.12 -0.33 1.83
C LYS A 139 -15.57 1.10 2.10
N THR A 140 -16.55 1.57 1.33
CA THR A 140 -17.15 2.90 1.46
C THR A 140 -18.58 2.81 1.97
N GLY A 141 -19.04 3.84 2.70
CA GLY A 141 -20.43 3.94 3.15
C GLY A 141 -20.78 3.01 4.32
N VAL A 142 -19.77 2.49 5.01
CA VAL A 142 -19.92 1.62 6.19
C VAL A 142 -19.16 2.19 7.38
N GLU A 143 -19.53 1.75 8.59
CA GLU A 143 -18.83 2.09 9.83
C GLU A 143 -17.37 1.62 9.82
N TYR A 144 -16.51 2.35 10.55
CA TYR A 144 -15.06 2.10 10.63
C TYR A 144 -14.73 0.63 10.93
N GLN A 145 -15.44 0.04 11.90
CA GLN A 145 -15.22 -1.32 12.35
C GLN A 145 -15.38 -2.34 11.21
N HIS A 146 -16.37 -2.16 10.33
CA HIS A 146 -16.57 -3.02 9.17
C HIS A 146 -15.48 -2.86 8.11
N VAL A 147 -14.89 -1.66 8.00
CA VAL A 147 -13.75 -1.45 7.10
C VAL A 147 -12.50 -2.15 7.64
N LEU A 148 -12.26 -2.04 8.94
CA LEU A 148 -11.16 -2.69 9.63
C LEU A 148 -11.24 -4.21 9.53
N GLU A 149 -12.41 -4.79 9.81
CA GLU A 149 -12.65 -6.24 9.68
C GLU A 149 -12.43 -6.74 8.26
N ASP A 150 -12.87 -5.97 7.26
CA ASP A 150 -12.68 -6.34 5.86
C ASP A 150 -11.21 -6.25 5.40
N ALA A 151 -10.51 -5.17 5.77
CA ALA A 151 -9.09 -5.04 5.49
C ALA A 151 -8.26 -6.13 6.18
N LEU A 152 -8.63 -6.49 7.41
CA LEU A 152 -8.01 -7.60 8.14
C LEU A 152 -8.26 -8.94 7.45
N HIS A 153 -9.48 -9.18 6.96
CA HIS A 153 -9.83 -10.37 6.20
C HIS A 153 -9.05 -10.48 4.89
N GLN A 154 -8.91 -9.37 4.15
CA GLN A 154 -8.09 -9.31 2.95
C GLN A 154 -6.62 -9.62 3.26
N LEU A 155 -6.04 -8.98 4.29
CA LEU A 155 -4.67 -9.24 4.72
C LEU A 155 -4.47 -10.72 5.13
N ARG A 156 -5.44 -11.32 5.81
CA ARG A 156 -5.38 -12.73 6.21
C ARG A 156 -5.35 -13.66 5.00
N LYS A 157 -6.19 -13.43 3.98
CA LYS A 157 -6.17 -14.20 2.73
C LYS A 157 -4.80 -14.14 2.04
N ILE A 158 -4.18 -12.96 2.01
CA ILE A 158 -2.82 -12.80 1.48
C ILE A 158 -1.84 -13.65 2.31
N GLY A 159 -1.95 -13.59 3.64
CA GLY A 159 -1.17 -14.42 4.57
C GLY A 159 -1.30 -15.92 4.30
N GLU A 160 -2.52 -16.41 4.10
CA GLU A 160 -2.81 -17.82 3.79
C GLU A 160 -2.13 -18.27 2.49
N VAL A 161 -2.07 -17.41 1.47
CA VAL A 161 -1.37 -17.70 0.20
C VAL A 161 0.15 -17.75 0.38
N VAL A 162 0.74 -16.79 1.10
CA VAL A 162 2.21 -16.70 1.20
C VAL A 162 2.81 -17.67 2.21
N VAL A 163 2.03 -18.14 3.18
CA VAL A 163 2.47 -19.05 4.25
C VAL A 163 2.23 -20.54 3.93
N SER A 164 1.32 -20.87 3.01
CA SER A 164 0.88 -22.26 2.71
C SER A 164 1.92 -23.11 2.01
#